data_AF-A0AAU8C2R2-F1
#
_entry.id   AF-A0AAU8C2R2-F1
#
_cell.length_a   1.000
_cell.length_b   1.000
_cell.length_c   1.000
_cell.angle_alpha   90.00
_cell.angle_beta   90.00
_cell.angle_gamma   90.00
#
_symmetry.space_group_name_H-M   'P 1'
#
loop_
_entity.id
_entity.type
_entity.pdbx_description
1 polymer ?
#
loop_
_entity_poly.entity_id
_entity_poly.type
_entity_poly.pdbx_seq_one_letter_code
_entity_poly.pdbx_strand_id
1 'polypeptide(L)'
;MPTTEIGKELRKLRIDEEERLIDMASRLEKSSSFVSAVETGGKPPPVGFEDLVISAYRLTNNAATILRKAADLSRKAFTIQPESDLGKEAIGLMARRMNSKMDALTSEELEHILSILRKGDASGG
;
A
#
# COMPACT_ATOMS: atom_id res chain seq x y z
N MET A 1 -11.46 -5.39 17.73
CA MET A 1 -10.77 -4.16 17.25
C MET A 1 -10.95 -4.09 15.74
N PRO A 2 -11.11 -2.91 15.13
CA PRO A 2 -11.25 -2.81 13.69
C PRO A 2 -9.93 -3.20 13.02
N THR A 3 -9.94 -4.31 12.31
CA THR A 3 -8.86 -4.78 11.44
C THR A 3 -8.68 -3.76 10.32
N THR A 4 -7.44 -3.30 10.07
CA THR A 4 -7.12 -2.45 8.91
C THR A 4 -7.47 -3.17 7.61
N GLU A 5 -7.61 -2.44 6.50
CA GLU A 5 -7.94 -3.07 5.22
C GLU A 5 -6.89 -4.13 4.84
N ILE A 6 -5.59 -3.83 5.01
CA ILE A 6 -4.56 -4.82 4.77
C ILE A 6 -4.67 -6.01 5.73
N GLY A 7 -5.00 -5.77 7.00
CA GLY A 7 -5.14 -6.85 7.98
C GLY A 7 -6.31 -7.78 7.68
N LYS A 8 -7.40 -7.26 7.09
CA LYS A 8 -8.51 -8.09 6.58
C LYS A 8 -8.02 -9.01 5.47
N GLU A 9 -7.27 -8.48 4.51
CA GLU A 9 -6.76 -9.26 3.38
C GLU A 9 -5.72 -10.30 3.82
N LEU A 10 -4.80 -9.95 4.74
CA LEU A 10 -3.87 -10.91 5.34
C LEU A 10 -4.62 -12.04 6.05
N ARG A 11 -5.65 -11.72 6.85
CA ARG A 11 -6.41 -12.73 7.57
C ARG A 11 -7.18 -13.66 6.63
N LYS A 12 -7.77 -13.14 5.55
CA LYS A 12 -8.41 -13.95 4.50
C LYS A 12 -7.41 -14.91 3.87
N LEU A 13 -6.28 -14.37 3.41
CA LEU A 13 -5.20 -15.16 2.79
C LEU A 13 -4.71 -16.29 3.69
N ARG A 14 -4.58 -16.00 4.99
CA ARG A 14 -4.16 -16.99 5.99
C ARG A 14 -5.20 -18.09 6.21
N ILE A 15 -6.49 -17.78 6.09
CA ILE A 15 -7.58 -18.77 6.16
C ILE A 15 -7.60 -19.61 4.88
N ASP A 16 -7.45 -18.97 3.72
CA ASP A 16 -7.47 -19.64 2.41
C ASP A 16 -6.31 -20.62 2.24
N GLU A 17 -5.15 -20.33 2.83
CA GLU A 17 -3.95 -21.18 2.84
C GLU A 17 -3.86 -22.11 4.06
N GLU A 18 -4.89 -22.13 4.94
CA GLU A 18 -4.93 -22.90 6.18
C GLU A 18 -3.73 -22.65 7.14
N GLU A 19 -3.16 -21.46 7.10
CA GLU A 19 -1.97 -21.09 7.85
C GLU A 19 -2.27 -20.54 9.24
N ARG A 20 -1.39 -20.83 10.21
CA ARG A 20 -1.33 -20.07 11.47
C ARG A 20 -0.54 -18.79 11.25
N LEU A 21 -0.65 -17.85 12.19
CA LEU A 21 0.10 -16.60 12.14
C LEU A 21 1.63 -16.83 12.03
N ILE A 22 2.15 -17.85 12.70
CA ILE A 22 3.58 -18.19 12.66
C ILE A 22 4.03 -18.73 11.29
N ASP A 23 3.14 -19.41 10.57
CA ASP A 23 3.44 -19.98 9.26
C ASP A 23 3.55 -18.85 8.23
N MET A 24 2.57 -17.94 8.22
CA MET A 24 2.62 -16.71 7.40
C MET A 24 3.85 -15.85 7.74
N ALA A 25 4.15 -15.68 9.03
CA ALA A 25 5.32 -14.92 9.44
C ALA A 25 6.62 -15.54 8.92
N SER A 26 6.73 -16.87 8.97
CA SER A 26 7.86 -17.61 8.43
C SER A 26 7.95 -17.46 6.91
N ARG A 27 6.82 -17.61 6.19
CA ARG A 27 6.76 -17.46 4.72
C ARG A 27 7.15 -16.05 4.26
N LEU A 28 6.79 -15.02 5.03
CA LEU A 28 7.12 -13.62 4.74
C LEU A 28 8.50 -13.20 5.26
N GLU A 29 9.25 -14.11 5.91
CA GLU A 29 10.53 -13.81 6.58
C GLU A 29 10.42 -12.62 7.55
N LYS A 30 9.32 -12.58 8.32
CA LYS A 30 9.05 -11.58 9.36
C LYS A 30 8.80 -12.26 10.71
N SER A 31 8.86 -11.48 11.80
CA SER A 31 8.44 -11.98 13.10
C SER A 31 6.92 -12.10 13.20
N SER A 32 6.43 -13.08 13.95
CA SER A 32 4.99 -13.21 14.25
C SER A 32 4.42 -11.95 14.91
N SER A 33 5.22 -11.25 15.72
CA SER A 33 4.85 -9.97 16.32
C SER A 33 4.65 -8.87 15.29
N PHE A 34 5.47 -8.84 14.24
CA PHE A 34 5.33 -7.87 13.14
C PHE A 34 4.06 -8.15 12.34
N VAL A 35 3.84 -9.40 11.91
CA VAL A 35 2.63 -9.76 11.15
C VAL A 35 1.37 -9.52 11.98
N SER A 36 1.37 -9.87 13.26
CA SER A 36 0.26 -9.57 14.18
C SER A 36 -0.02 -8.07 14.28
N ALA A 37 1.02 -7.24 14.44
CA ALA A 37 0.86 -5.80 14.54
C ALA A 37 0.28 -5.19 13.25
N VAL A 38 0.66 -5.69 12.08
CA VAL A 38 0.07 -5.24 10.81
C VAL A 38 -1.37 -5.74 10.66
N GLU A 39 -1.62 -7.03 10.93
CA GLU A 39 -2.95 -7.66 10.81
C GLU A 39 -3.98 -6.99 11.74
N THR A 40 -3.57 -6.63 12.96
CA THR A 40 -4.45 -6.01 13.97
C THR A 40 -4.49 -4.49 13.90
N GLY A 41 -3.69 -3.85 13.03
CA GLY A 41 -3.60 -2.40 12.91
C GLY A 41 -2.74 -1.70 13.97
N GLY A 42 -2.02 -2.45 14.82
CA GLY A 42 -1.05 -1.91 15.75
C GLY A 42 0.14 -1.22 15.07
N LYS A 43 0.47 -1.57 13.82
CA LYS A 43 1.50 -0.92 13.01
C LYS A 43 1.08 -0.80 11.55
N PRO A 44 1.31 0.35 10.87
CA PRO A 44 1.08 0.45 9.43
C PRO A 44 2.09 -0.43 8.66
N PRO A 45 1.69 -0.99 7.49
CA PRO A 45 2.60 -1.75 6.67
C PRO A 45 3.69 -0.83 6.09
N PRO A 46 4.97 -1.24 6.07
CA PRO A 46 6.01 -0.49 5.38
C PRO A 46 5.75 -0.48 3.86
N VAL A 47 6.40 0.44 3.15
CA VAL A 47 6.38 0.48 1.68
C VAL A 47 6.95 -0.82 1.13
N GLY A 48 6.28 -1.43 0.15
CA GLY A 48 6.69 -2.69 -0.49
C GLY A 48 6.31 -3.96 0.28
N PHE A 49 5.64 -3.86 1.43
CA PHE A 49 5.17 -5.03 2.18
C PHE A 49 4.10 -5.83 1.42
N GLU A 50 3.20 -5.16 0.72
CA GLU A 50 2.23 -5.74 -0.18
C GLU A 50 2.89 -6.53 -1.30
N ASP A 51 3.99 -6.03 -1.89
CA ASP A 51 4.69 -6.74 -2.97
C ASP A 51 5.40 -7.99 -2.45
N LEU A 52 5.94 -7.92 -1.21
CA LEU A 52 6.46 -9.10 -0.51
C LEU A 52 5.37 -10.18 -0.34
N VAL A 53 4.18 -9.78 0.11
CA VAL A 53 3.05 -10.72 0.30
C VAL A 53 2.55 -11.25 -1.05
N ILE A 54 2.41 -10.40 -2.07
CA ILE A 54 2.03 -10.79 -3.43
C ILE A 54 2.99 -11.83 -3.98
N SER A 55 4.29 -11.62 -3.81
CA SER A 55 5.33 -12.54 -4.26
C SER A 55 5.28 -13.87 -3.50
N ALA A 56 5.24 -13.82 -2.16
CA ALA A 56 5.26 -15.01 -1.30
C ALA A 56 4.05 -15.94 -1.49
N TYR A 57 2.89 -15.37 -1.83
CA TYR A 57 1.64 -16.12 -2.07
C TYR A 57 1.27 -16.20 -3.55
N ARG A 58 2.13 -15.72 -4.45
CA ARG A 58 1.92 -15.74 -5.91
C ARG A 58 0.56 -15.19 -6.32
N LEU A 59 0.13 -14.10 -5.67
CA LEU A 59 -1.16 -13.47 -5.94
C LEU A 59 -1.16 -12.86 -7.34
N THR A 60 -2.24 -13.08 -8.10
CA THR A 60 -2.37 -12.59 -9.48
C THR A 60 -3.59 -11.69 -9.64
N ASN A 61 -3.54 -10.85 -10.69
CA ASN A 61 -4.67 -10.04 -11.15
C ASN A 61 -5.34 -9.24 -10.02
N ASN A 62 -6.62 -9.51 -9.80
CA ASN A 62 -7.47 -8.81 -8.84
C ASN A 62 -6.98 -8.95 -7.39
N ALA A 63 -6.43 -10.11 -7.01
CA ALA A 63 -5.95 -10.32 -5.63
C ALA A 63 -4.77 -9.41 -5.29
N ALA A 64 -3.81 -9.28 -6.22
CA ALA A 64 -2.69 -8.37 -6.07
C ALA A 64 -3.14 -6.90 -6.01
N THR A 65 -4.09 -6.51 -6.86
CA THR A 65 -4.65 -5.15 -6.88
C THR A 65 -5.39 -4.82 -5.58
N ILE A 66 -6.21 -5.74 -5.08
CA ILE A 66 -6.94 -5.58 -3.81
C ILE A 66 -5.94 -5.40 -2.66
N LEU A 67 -4.90 -6.24 -2.60
CA LEU A 67 -3.90 -6.16 -1.53
C LEU A 67 -3.10 -4.86 -1.55
N ARG A 68 -2.68 -4.38 -2.75
CA ARG A 68 -2.03 -3.07 -2.91
C ARG A 68 -2.91 -1.94 -2.40
N LYS A 69 -4.17 -1.90 -2.86
CA LYS A 69 -5.15 -0.91 -2.41
C LYS A 69 -5.35 -0.97 -0.89
N ALA A 70 -5.44 -2.16 -0.33
CA ALA A 70 -5.61 -2.37 1.10
C ALA A 70 -4.39 -1.87 1.90
N ALA A 71 -3.18 -2.09 1.37
CA ALA A 71 -1.94 -1.56 1.95
C ALA A 71 -1.91 -0.03 1.90
N ASP A 72 -2.25 0.58 0.77
CA ASP A 72 -2.30 2.03 0.61
C ASP A 72 -3.27 2.68 1.60
N LEU A 73 -4.48 2.13 1.73
CA LEU A 73 -5.49 2.61 2.69
C LEU A 73 -5.07 2.40 4.16
N SER A 74 -4.14 1.50 4.42
CA SER A 74 -3.66 1.19 5.78
C SER A 74 -2.38 1.96 6.15
N ARG A 75 -1.77 2.69 5.20
CA ARG A 75 -0.60 3.53 5.48
C ARG A 75 -1.01 4.91 5.98
N LYS A 76 -0.12 5.50 6.78
CA LYS A 76 -0.24 6.87 7.27
C LYS A 76 0.65 7.86 6.52
N ALA A 77 1.71 7.37 5.89
CA ALA A 77 2.67 8.19 5.17
C ALA A 77 3.22 7.40 3.99
N PHE A 78 3.54 8.14 2.93
CA PHE A 78 4.21 7.64 1.73
C PHE A 78 5.57 8.32 1.63
N THR A 79 6.61 7.54 1.34
CA THR A 79 7.97 8.05 1.14
C THR A 79 8.33 7.93 -0.32
N ILE A 80 8.70 9.05 -0.94
CA ILE A 80 9.10 9.12 -2.35
C ILE A 80 10.54 9.64 -2.39
N GLN A 81 11.40 8.96 -3.13
CA GLN A 81 12.82 9.32 -3.28
C GLN A 81 13.12 9.64 -4.75
N PRO A 82 12.89 10.89 -5.19
CA PRO A 82 13.19 11.29 -6.57
C PRO A 82 14.70 11.45 -6.77
N GLU A 83 15.22 10.93 -7.89
CA GLU A 83 16.64 11.02 -8.23
C GLU A 83 17.00 12.35 -8.91
N SER A 84 16.11 12.86 -9.78
CA SER A 84 16.35 14.10 -10.53
C SER A 84 15.95 15.34 -9.73
N ASP A 85 16.62 16.46 -10.00
CA ASP A 85 16.31 17.73 -9.34
C ASP A 85 14.90 18.23 -9.71
N LEU A 86 14.47 18.03 -10.96
CA LEU A 86 13.09 18.29 -11.37
C LEU A 86 12.09 17.41 -10.60
N GLY A 87 12.42 16.13 -10.35
CA GLY A 87 11.61 15.24 -9.53
C GLY A 87 11.49 15.72 -8.08
N LYS A 88 12.59 16.17 -7.48
CA LYS A 88 12.59 16.76 -6.13
C LYS A 88 11.72 18.00 -6.07
N GLU A 89 11.80 18.88 -7.07
CA GLU A 89 10.99 20.09 -7.16
C GLU A 89 9.49 19.76 -7.26
N ALA A 90 9.13 18.84 -8.16
CA ALA A 90 7.75 18.39 -8.36
C ALA A 90 7.15 17.76 -7.09
N ILE A 91 7.87 16.83 -6.45
CA ILE A 91 7.43 16.20 -5.19
C ILE A 91 7.33 17.23 -4.07
N GLY A 92 8.27 18.17 -3.97
CA GLY A 92 8.23 19.25 -2.98
C GLY A 92 7.00 20.15 -3.14
N LEU A 93 6.66 20.53 -4.37
CA LEU A 93 5.46 21.32 -4.68
C LEU A 93 4.18 20.53 -4.36
N MET A 94 4.14 19.26 -4.76
CA MET A 94 3.01 18.36 -4.51
C MET A 94 2.77 18.19 -3.01
N ALA A 95 3.81 17.87 -2.23
CA ALA A 95 3.72 17.71 -0.78
C ALA A 95 3.20 18.98 -0.09
N ARG A 96 3.71 20.18 -0.46
CA ARG A 96 3.24 21.44 0.13
C ARG A 96 1.77 21.74 -0.21
N ARG A 97 1.35 21.50 -1.47
CA ARG A 97 -0.03 21.75 -1.88
C ARG A 97 -1.00 20.74 -1.29
N MET A 98 -0.65 19.45 -1.31
CA MET A 98 -1.53 18.39 -0.79
C MET A 98 -1.60 18.46 0.74
N ASN A 99 -0.49 18.65 1.45
CA ASN A 99 -0.53 18.73 2.91
C ASN A 99 -1.32 19.95 3.45
N SER A 100 -1.50 21.01 2.63
CA SER A 100 -2.26 22.21 3.02
C SER A 100 -3.70 22.25 2.49
N LYS A 101 -4.03 21.45 1.46
CA LYS A 101 -5.31 21.55 0.74
C LYS A 101 -5.94 20.22 0.35
N MET A 102 -5.42 19.07 0.77
CA MET A 102 -5.99 17.79 0.32
C MET A 102 -7.41 17.55 0.82
N ASP A 103 -7.77 18.06 2.01
CA ASP A 103 -9.17 18.10 2.49
C ASP A 103 -10.03 19.15 1.76
N ALA A 104 -9.40 20.05 1.00
CA ALA A 104 -10.05 21.10 0.23
C ALA A 104 -10.15 20.79 -1.28
N LEU A 105 -9.55 19.68 -1.74
CA LEU A 105 -9.72 19.19 -3.10
C LEU A 105 -11.03 18.41 -3.20
N THR A 106 -11.82 18.68 -4.23
CA THR A 106 -13.06 17.89 -4.45
C THR A 106 -12.72 16.49 -4.96
N SER A 107 -13.66 15.56 -4.83
CA SER A 107 -13.53 14.20 -5.38
C SER A 107 -13.20 14.23 -6.88
N GLU A 108 -13.76 15.19 -7.63
CA GLU A 108 -13.54 15.36 -9.06
C GLU A 108 -12.10 15.76 -9.38
N GLU A 109 -11.52 16.68 -8.59
CA GLU A 109 -10.12 17.10 -8.75
C GLU A 109 -9.14 15.94 -8.44
N LEU A 110 -9.45 15.13 -7.42
CA LEU A 110 -8.68 13.93 -7.10
C LEU A 110 -8.77 12.88 -8.20
N GLU A 111 -9.95 12.66 -8.78
CA GLU A 111 -10.13 11.77 -9.94
C GLU A 111 -9.32 12.25 -11.15
N HIS A 112 -9.30 13.56 -11.42
CA HIS A 112 -8.49 14.15 -12.48
C HIS A 112 -6.99 13.89 -12.25
N ILE A 113 -6.48 14.10 -11.03
CA ILE A 113 -5.08 13.79 -10.69
C ILE A 113 -4.78 12.31 -10.92
N LEU A 114 -5.65 11.41 -10.46
CA LEU A 114 -5.49 9.96 -10.69
C LEU A 114 -5.46 9.61 -12.18
N SER A 115 -6.25 10.28 -13.01
CA SER A 115 -6.27 10.06 -14.46
C SER A 115 -4.94 10.43 -15.13
N ILE A 116 -4.33 11.56 -14.70
CA ILE A 116 -3.04 12.03 -15.23
C ILE A 116 -1.94 11.04 -14.85
N LEU A 117 -1.91 10.60 -13.60
CA LEU A 117 -0.88 9.67 -13.11
C LEU A 117 -0.98 8.30 -13.80
N ARG A 118 -2.19 7.77 -14.00
CA ARG A 118 -2.41 6.50 -14.71
C ARG A 118 -2.02 6.54 -16.19
N LYS A 119 -2.09 7.70 -16.83
CA LYS A 119 -1.71 7.86 -18.24
C LYS A 119 -0.20 7.71 -18.46
N GLY A 120 0.62 7.99 -17.43
CA GLY A 120 2.06 7.75 -17.45
C GLY A 120 2.42 6.28 -17.66
N ASP A 121 1.64 5.35 -17.07
CA ASP A 121 1.89 3.91 -17.15
C ASP A 121 1.66 3.34 -18.57
N ALA A 122 0.85 4.00 -19.39
CA ALA A 122 0.51 3.57 -20.75
C ALA A 122 1.50 4.06 -21.83
N SER A 123 2.50 4.85 -21.46
CA SER A 123 3.50 5.41 -22.39
C SER A 123 4.91 4.82 -22.21
N GLY A 124 5.04 3.79 -21.38
CA GLY A 124 6.25 2.97 -21.23
C GLY A 124 5.99 1.52 -21.64
N GLY A 125 5.81 1.29 -22.95
CA GLY A 125 5.68 -0.01 -23.59
C GLY A 125 5.99 0.10 -25.07
#